data_AF-A0A0D3VEP6-F1
#
_entry.id   AF-A0A0D3VEP6-F1
#
_cell.length_a   1.000
_cell.length_b   1.000
_cell.length_c   1.000
_cell.angle_alpha   90.00
_cell.angle_beta   90.00
_cell.angle_gamma   90.00
#
_symmetry.space_group_name_H-M   'P 1'
#
loop_
_entity.id
_entity.type
_entity.pdbx_description
1 polymer ?
#
loop_
_entity_poly.entity_id
_entity_poly.type
_entity_poly.pdbx_seq_one_letter_code
_entity_poly.pdbx_strand_id
1 'polypeptide(L)' 'MGNDFARMPVEEAILPIIELLENPPKPSLSAYKQRKEVSLAMKTFDKENAQRLYNKTVQLMKGAKEK' A
#
# COMPACT_ATOMS: atom_id res chain seq x y z
N MET A 1 8.31 19.74 -4.05
CA MET A 1 8.17 18.32 -4.43
C MET A 1 7.01 18.23 -5.39
N GLY A 2 7.29 17.97 -6.66
CA GLY A 2 6.37 18.17 -7.78
C GLY A 2 5.32 17.07 -7.93
N ASN A 3 4.23 17.41 -8.63
CA ASN A 3 3.10 16.55 -8.96
C ASN A 3 3.51 15.35 -9.84
N ASP A 4 3.81 14.19 -9.24
CA ASP A 4 4.21 13.00 -10.01
C ASP A 4 3.04 12.03 -10.31
N PHE A 5 1.83 12.30 -9.82
CA PHE A 5 0.68 11.38 -9.98
C PHE A 5 -0.31 11.78 -11.08
N ALA A 6 -0.11 12.93 -11.74
CA ALA A 6 -1.11 13.51 -12.66
C ALA A 6 -0.80 13.31 -14.16
N ARG A 7 0.08 12.39 -14.58
CA ARG A 7 0.59 12.37 -15.98
C ARG A 7 0.76 11.02 -16.68
N MET A 8 0.29 9.90 -16.15
CA MET A 8 0.48 8.59 -16.79
C MET A 8 -0.86 7.96 -17.19
N PRO A 9 -1.02 7.44 -18.43
CA PRO A 9 -2.15 6.62 -18.81
C PRO A 9 -2.30 5.41 -17.87
N VAL A 10 -3.55 4.97 -17.67
CA VAL A 10 -3.85 3.86 -16.74
C VAL A 10 -3.13 2.58 -17.18
N GLU A 11 -3.07 2.36 -18.48
CA GLU A 11 -2.46 1.21 -19.15
C GLU A 11 -0.96 1.11 -18.84
N GLU A 12 -0.29 2.24 -18.63
CA GLU A 12 1.12 2.30 -18.26
C GLU A 12 1.30 2.20 -16.73
N ALA A 13 0.43 2.88 -15.98
CA ALA A 13 0.50 2.92 -14.52
C ALA A 13 0.27 1.55 -13.87
N ILE A 14 -0.47 0.66 -14.53
CA ILE A 14 -0.76 -0.69 -14.03
C ILE A 14 0.41 -1.66 -14.19
N LEU A 15 1.33 -1.42 -15.12
CA LEU A 15 2.40 -2.38 -15.46
C LEU A 15 3.26 -2.81 -14.25
N PRO A 16 3.70 -1.91 -13.33
CA PRO A 16 4.46 -2.32 -12.16
C PRO A 16 3.69 -3.25 -11.21
N ILE A 17 2.35 -3.16 -11.19
CA ILE A 17 1.51 -4.04 -10.39
C ILE A 17 1.43 -5.43 -11.04
N ILE A 18 1.27 -5.49 -12.36
CA ILE A 18 1.27 -6.76 -13.12
C ILE A 18 2.60 -7.49 -12.90
N GLU A 19 3.72 -6.79 -13.01
CA GLU A 19 5.06 -7.36 -12.80
C GLU A 19 5.22 -7.97 -11.40
N LEU A 20 4.65 -7.34 -10.35
CA LEU A 20 4.66 -7.88 -8.98
C LEU A 20 3.79 -9.13 -8.81
N LEU A 21 2.71 -9.25 -9.58
CA LEU A 21 1.85 -10.44 -9.56
C LEU A 21 2.51 -11.62 -10.29
N GLU A 22 3.15 -11.35 -11.42
CA GLU A 22 3.87 -12.36 -12.20
C GLU A 22 5.16 -12.82 -11.51
N ASN A 23 5.83 -11.90 -10.81
CA ASN A 23 7.08 -12.14 -10.11
C ASN A 23 6.95 -11.75 -8.63
N PRO A 24 6.22 -12.53 -7.83
CA PRO A 24 5.99 -12.18 -6.43
C PRO A 24 7.31 -12.13 -5.65
N PRO A 25 7.49 -11.13 -4.77
CA PRO A 25 8.63 -11.08 -3.86
C PRO A 25 8.71 -12.34 -3.01
N LYS A 26 9.92 -12.88 -2.85
CA LYS A 26 10.15 -14.05 -1.98
C LYS A 26 9.84 -13.79 -0.50
N PRO A 27 10.15 -12.60 0.08
CA PRO A 27 9.79 -12.31 1.46
C PRO A 27 8.29 -12.22 1.65
N SER A 28 7.80 -12.64 2.82
CA SER A 28 6.37 -12.57 3.17
C SER A 28 5.85 -11.14 3.37
N LEU A 29 6.75 -10.16 3.53
CA LEU A 29 6.42 -8.74 3.65
C LEU A 29 7.46 -7.94 2.86
N SER A 30 6.97 -7.12 1.93
CA SER A 30 7.79 -6.28 1.07
C SER A 30 7.04 -5.01 0.72
N ALA A 31 7.76 -3.94 0.41
CA ALA A 31 7.16 -2.69 -0.06
C ALA A 31 7.88 -2.22 -1.32
N TYR A 32 7.10 -1.77 -2.30
CA TYR A 32 7.60 -1.25 -3.56
C TYR A 32 7.00 0.13 -3.84
N LYS A 33 7.81 1.00 -4.42
CA LYS A 33 7.36 2.24 -5.06
C LYS A 33 7.68 2.12 -6.54
N GLN A 34 6.65 2.03 -7.38
CA GLN A 34 6.78 1.62 -8.79
C GLN A 34 7.51 0.27 -8.85
N ARG A 35 8.65 0.18 -9.54
CA ARG A 35 9.47 -1.05 -9.67
C ARG A 35 10.60 -1.15 -8.66
N LYS A 36 10.69 -0.22 -7.71
CA LYS A 36 11.80 -0.15 -6.75
C LYS A 36 11.35 -0.61 -5.38
N GLU A 37 12.04 -1.60 -4.84
CA GLU A 37 11.87 -2.00 -3.45
C GLU A 37 12.29 -0.86 -2.51
N VAL A 38 11.49 -0.63 -1.48
CA VAL A 38 11.74 0.39 -0.45
C VAL A 38 11.87 -0.26 0.92
N SER A 39 12.67 0.37 1.79
CA SER A 39 12.94 -0.17 3.12
C SER A 39 11.70 -0.14 4.01
N LEU A 40 11.45 -1.25 4.69
CA LEU A 40 10.42 -1.36 5.72
C LEU A 40 10.81 -0.63 7.03
N ALA A 41 12.04 -0.15 7.17
CA ALA A 41 12.46 0.64 8.33
C ALA A 41 12.00 2.11 8.27
N MET A 42 11.29 2.52 7.20
CA MET A 42 10.74 3.87 7.08
C MET A 42 9.61 4.10 8.08
N LYS A 43 9.49 5.32 8.61
CA LYS A 43 8.45 5.71 9.57
C LYS A 43 7.01 5.45 9.09
N THR A 44 6.80 5.37 7.78
CA THR A 44 5.51 5.05 7.17
C THR A 44 5.06 3.60 7.42
N PHE A 45 5.98 2.69 7.71
CA PHE A 45 5.71 1.27 7.98
C PHE A 45 5.76 0.97 9.50
N ASP A 46 5.16 1.85 10.30
CA ASP A 46 5.08 1.69 11.74
C ASP A 46 3.98 0.69 12.15
N LYS A 47 4.39 -0.40 12.81
CA LYS A 47 3.50 -1.49 13.22
C LYS A 47 2.43 -1.07 14.22
N GLU A 48 2.78 -0.23 15.20
CA GLU A 48 1.84 0.20 16.24
C GLU A 48 0.74 1.10 15.66
N ASN A 49 1.14 2.01 14.77
CA ASN A 49 0.22 2.87 14.04
C ASN A 49 -0.70 2.04 13.13
N ALA A 50 -0.17 1.03 12.41
CA ALA A 50 -0.97 0.15 11.57
C ALA A 50 -2.02 -0.64 12.39
N GLN A 51 -1.62 -1.18 13.55
CA GLN A 51 -2.53 -1.88 14.45
C GLN A 51 -3.61 -0.96 15.01
N ARG A 52 -3.24 0.27 15.40
CA ARG A 52 -4.19 1.28 15.90
C ARG A 52 -5.20 1.67 14.82
N LEU A 53 -4.75 1.84 13.58
CA LEU A 53 -5.63 2.13 12.44
C LEU A 53 -6.60 0.99 12.17
N TYR A 54 -6.12 -0.26 12.17
CA TYR A 54 -6.98 -1.45 12.02
C TYR A 54 -8.09 -1.49 13.08
N ASN A 55 -7.73 -1.33 14.36
CA ASN A 55 -8.69 -1.36 15.47
C ASN A 55 -9.78 -0.29 15.31
N LYS A 56 -9.39 0.94 14.97
CA LYS A 56 -10.33 2.05 14.70
C LYS A 56 -11.24 1.75 13.50
N THR A 57 -10.67 1.21 12.43
CA THR A 57 -11.42 0.84 11.23
C THR A 57 -12.48 -0.22 11.54
N VAL A 58 -12.12 -1.25 12.31
CA VAL A 58 -13.07 -2.29 12.76
C VAL A 58 -14.20 -1.69 13.59
N GLN A 59 -13.92 -0.75 14.50
CA GLN A 59 -14.95 -0.08 15.30
C GLN A 59 -15.92 0.72 14.43
N LEU A 60 -15.41 1.50 13.48
CA LEU A 60 -16.23 2.28 12.55
C LEU A 60 -17.10 1.38 11.67
N MET A 61 -16.54 0.29 11.15
CA MET A 61 -17.27 -0.65 10.29
C MET A 61 -18.34 -1.45 11.04
N LYS A 62 -18.16 -1.69 12.34
CA LYS A 62 -19.20 -2.31 13.18
C LYS A 62 -20.38 -1.35 13.41
N GLY A 63 -20.09 -0.09 13.76
CA GLY A 63 -21.13 0.94 13.92
C GLY A 63 -21.85 1.29 12.61
N ALA A 64 -21.23 1.07 11.44
CA ALA A 64 -21.85 1.29 10.14
C ALA A 64 -22.87 0.20 9.74
N LYS A 65 -22.89 -0.96 10.43
CA LYS A 65 -23.82 -2.07 10.14
C LYS A 65 -25.11 -2.03 10.97
N GLU A 66 -25.22 -1.10 11.92
CA GLU A 66 -26.37 -0.97 12.84
C GLU A 66 -27.35 0.14 12.41
N LYS A 67 -27.26 0.61 11.17
CA LYS A 67 -28.24 1.49 10.52
C LYS A 67 -28.80 0.83 9.27
#